data_AF-A0A093C087-F1
#
_entry.id   AF-A0A093C087-F1
#
_cell.length_a   1.000
_cell.length_b   1.000
_cell.length_c   1.000
_cell.angle_alpha   90.00
_cell.angle_beta   90.00
_cell.angle_gamma   90.00
#
_symmetry.space_group_name_H-M   'P 1'
#
loop_
_entity.id
_entity.type
_entity.pdbx_description
1 polymer ?
#
loop_
_entity_poly.entity_id
_entity_poly.type
_entity_poly.pdbx_seq_one_letter_code
_entity_poly.pdbx_strand_id
1 'polypeptide(L)' 'MRFLYLVFTVFLLVSLAVPGYGQILKHCPKVGYCASKCSKADESLLSFDCKYRCCVPPIWKGK' A
#
# COMPACT_ATOMS: atom_id res chain seq x y z
N MET A 1 14.82 20.03 22.81
CA MET A 1 15.07 19.52 21.44
C MET A 1 15.07 18.00 21.30
N ARG A 2 15.59 17.22 22.26
CA ARG A 2 15.69 15.74 22.14
C ARG A 2 14.35 15.00 22.15
N PHE A 3 13.34 15.51 22.85
CA PHE A 3 12.04 14.86 22.96
C PHE A 3 11.27 14.82 21.63
N LEU A 4 11.24 15.95 20.89
CA LEU A 4 10.63 16.01 19.56
C LEU A 4 11.29 15.04 18.58
N TYR A 5 12.61 14.86 18.70
CA TYR A 5 13.36 13.91 17.89
C TYR A 5 12.93 12.47 18.13
N LEU A 6 12.73 12.07 19.40
CA LEU A 6 12.26 10.73 19.75
C LEU A 6 10.85 10.46 19.18
N VAL A 7 9.93 11.42 19.33
CA VAL A 7 8.57 11.30 18.78
C VAL A 7 8.62 11.17 17.26
N PHE A 8 9.43 11.98 16.59
CA PHE A 8 9.59 11.95 15.13
C PHE A 8 10.17 10.61 14.66
N THR A 9 11.19 10.09 15.34
CA THR A 9 11.77 8.78 15.00
C THR A 9 10.78 7.64 15.16
N VAL A 10 9.98 7.63 16.23
CA VAL A 10 8.95 6.60 16.42
C VAL A 10 7.89 6.70 15.34
N PHE A 11 7.44 7.91 15.01
CA PHE A 11 6.45 8.13 13.95
C PHE A 11 6.94 7.70 12.57
N LEU A 12 8.21 8.01 12.23
CA LEU A 12 8.85 7.57 11.00
C LEU A 12 8.98 6.05 10.92
N LEU A 13 9.41 5.39 12.00
CA LEU A 13 9.50 3.93 12.07
C LEU A 13 8.14 3.27 11.84
N VAL A 14 7.08 3.77 12.48
CA VAL A 14 5.71 3.29 12.27
C VAL A 14 5.29 3.49 10.82
N SER A 15 5.57 4.66 10.23
CA SER A 15 5.22 4.97 8.84
C SER A 15 5.97 4.11 7.82
N LEU A 16 7.26 3.84 8.06
CA LEU A 16 8.06 2.90 7.24
C LEU A 16 7.58 1.46 7.38
N ALA A 17 7.12 1.07 8.58
CA ALA A 17 6.66 -0.27 8.87
C ALA A 17 5.25 -0.56 8.30
N VAL A 18 4.52 0.43 7.77
CA VAL A 18 3.30 0.20 6.99
C VAL A 18 3.70 0.09 5.52
N PRO A 19 3.91 -1.13 4.97
CA PRO A 19 4.39 -1.28 3.62
C PRO A 19 3.23 -1.00 2.67
N GLY A 20 3.13 0.23 2.18
CA GLY A 20 2.38 0.49 0.95
C GLY A 20 1.00 1.11 1.10
N TYR A 21 0.81 2.09 2.00
CA TYR A 21 -0.30 3.03 1.80
C TYR A 21 0.06 3.99 0.65
N GLY A 22 -0.17 3.56 -0.60
CA GLY A 22 0.03 4.38 -1.79
C GLY A 22 1.18 3.97 -2.72
N GLN A 23 1.61 2.70 -2.73
CA GLN A 23 2.51 2.23 -3.78
C GLN A 23 1.84 2.36 -5.15
N ILE A 24 2.38 3.26 -5.98
CA ILE A 24 1.98 3.42 -7.38
C ILE A 24 2.68 2.32 -8.18
N LEU A 25 1.96 1.28 -8.57
CA LEU A 25 2.50 0.22 -9.42
C LEU A 25 2.34 0.57 -10.89
N LYS A 26 3.41 0.46 -11.68
CA LYS A 26 3.34 0.66 -13.14
C LYS A 26 2.32 -0.27 -13.81
N HIS A 27 2.18 -1.50 -13.30
CA HIS A 27 1.26 -2.50 -13.81
C HIS A 27 0.60 -3.27 -12.66
N CYS A 28 -0.67 -3.61 -12.80
CA CYS A 28 -1.40 -4.39 -11.80
C CYS A 28 -0.91 -5.85 -11.86
N PRO A 29 -0.49 -6.48 -10.74
CA PRO A 29 -0.10 -7.89 -10.77
C PRO A 29 -1.25 -8.75 -11.27
N LYS A 30 -0.95 -9.87 -11.94
CA LYS A 30 -1.97 -10.73 -12.58
C LYS A 30 -3.05 -11.28 -11.62
N VAL A 31 -2.77 -11.39 -10.33
CA VAL A 31 -3.79 -11.78 -9.33
C VAL A 31 -4.59 -10.61 -8.79
N GLY A 32 -4.13 -9.39 -9.05
CA GLY A 32 -4.85 -8.20 -8.74
C GLY A 32 -5.98 -8.02 -9.76
N TYR A 33 -7.02 -7.34 -9.34
CA TYR A 33 -8.15 -7.00 -10.19
C TYR A 33 -8.38 -5.49 -10.18
N CYS A 34 -8.76 -4.92 -11.33
CA CYS A 34 -9.08 -3.50 -11.40
C CYS A 34 -10.50 -3.26 -10.86
N ALA A 35 -10.64 -2.42 -9.84
CA ALA A 35 -11.95 -2.00 -9.34
C ALA A 35 -11.93 -0.54 -8.87
N SER A 36 -13.12 0.08 -8.82
CA SER A 36 -13.29 1.42 -8.25
C SER A 36 -13.19 1.43 -6.72
N LYS A 37 -13.54 0.31 -6.08
CA LYS A 37 -13.39 0.05 -4.64
C LYS A 37 -12.86 -1.37 -4.44
N CYS A 38 -11.86 -1.51 -3.58
CA CYS A 38 -11.31 -2.80 -3.19
C CYS A 38 -12.06 -3.38 -1.98
N SER A 39 -12.00 -4.70 -1.82
CA SER A 39 -12.44 -5.33 -0.58
C SER A 39 -11.62 -4.81 0.60
N LYS A 40 -12.18 -4.79 1.81
CA LYS A 40 -11.49 -4.28 3.01
C LYS A 40 -10.20 -5.05 3.34
N ALA A 41 -10.11 -6.30 2.90
CA ALA A 41 -8.95 -7.14 3.08
C ALA A 41 -7.87 -6.92 2.01
N ASP A 42 -8.21 -6.28 0.89
CA ASP A 42 -7.31 -6.14 -0.26
C ASP A 42 -6.49 -4.85 -0.16
N GLU A 43 -5.21 -4.95 -0.54
CA GLU A 43 -4.37 -3.77 -0.69
C GLU A 43 -4.83 -2.98 -1.93
N SER A 44 -5.14 -1.71 -1.73
CA SER A 44 -5.50 -0.78 -2.80
C SER A 44 -4.25 -0.09 -3.34
N LEU A 45 -3.84 -0.44 -4.55
CA LEU A 45 -2.72 0.15 -5.26
C LEU A 45 -3.24 1.05 -6.40
N LEU A 46 -2.54 2.15 -6.68
CA LEU A 46 -2.78 2.90 -7.90
C LEU A 46 -1.96 2.27 -9.03
N SER A 47 -2.61 1.91 -10.13
CA SER A 47 -1.92 1.42 -11.31
C SER A 47 -2.36 2.13 -12.57
N PHE A 48 -1.40 2.45 -13.44
CA PHE A 48 -1.66 3.09 -14.74
C PHE A 48 -2.41 2.16 -15.71
N ASP A 49 -2.32 0.85 -15.50
CA ASP A 49 -3.02 -0.15 -16.31
C ASP A 49 -4.53 -0.18 -16.02
N CYS A 50 -4.92 0.20 -14.80
CA CYS A 50 -6.31 0.27 -14.38
C CYS A 50 -6.83 1.71 -14.46
N LYS A 51 -8.00 1.93 -15.06
CA LYS A 51 -8.69 3.23 -15.05
C LYS A 51 -9.00 3.76 -13.62
N TYR A 52 -9.04 2.85 -12.64
CA TYR A 52 -9.35 3.16 -11.24
C TYR A 52 -8.21 2.71 -10.30
N ARG A 53 -8.46 1.72 -9.43
CA ARG A 53 -7.48 1.16 -8.50
C ARG A 53 -7.24 -0.31 -8.85
N CYS A 54 -6.03 -0.76 -8.58
CA CYS A 54 -5.63 -2.15 -8.62
C CYS A 54 -5.79 -2.72 -7.21
N CYS A 55 -6.67 -3.70 -7.05
CA CYS A 55 -6.94 -4.36 -5.78
C CYS A 55 -6.15 -5.66 -5.75
N VAL A 56 -5.27 -5.83 -4.75
CA VAL A 56 -4.42 -7.01 -4.63
C VAL A 56 -4.75 -7.75 -3.35
N PRO A 57 -5.12 -9.04 -3.42
CA PRO A 57 -5.39 -9.82 -2.23
C PRO A 57 -4.11 -10.00 -1.40
N PRO A 58 -4.20 -9.92 -0.06
CA PRO A 58 -3.04 -9.93 0.85
C PRO A 58 -2.25 -11.25 0.78
N ILE A 59 -2.89 -12.32 0.31
CA ILE A 59 -2.29 -13.66 0.12
C ILE A 59 -1.13 -13.64 -0.91
N TRP A 60 -1.04 -12.62 -1.77
CA TRP A 60 0.04 -12.54 -2.78
C TRP A 60 1.40 -12.17 -2.19
N LYS A 61 1.46 -11.50 -1.03
CA LYS A 61 2.73 -11.02 -0.44
C LYS A 61 3.55 -12.10 0.26
N GLY A 62 3.08 -13.35 0.25
CA GLY A 62 3.62 -14.44 1.07
C GLY A 62 3.98 -15.73 0.31
N LYS A 63 4.32 -15.66 -0.98
CA LYS A 63 4.82 -16.80 -1.74
C LYS A 63 6.24 -16.57 -2.25
#